data_AF-A0A2I2KM93-F1
#
_entry.id   AF-A0A2I2KM93-F1
#
_cell.length_a   1.000
_cell.length_b   1.000
_cell.length_c   1.000
_cell.angle_alpha   90.00
_cell.angle_beta   90.00
_cell.angle_gamma   90.00
#
_symmetry.space_group_name_H-M   'P 1'
#
loop_
_entity.id
_entity.type
_entity.pdbx_description
1 polymer ?
#
loop_
_entity_poly.entity_id
_entity_poly.type
_entity_poly.pdbx_seq_one_letter_code
_entity_poly.pdbx_strand_id
1 'polypeptide(L)'
;MLTRIEIDGFKTFHNFSLDLSPFLVIVGQNASGKSNLFDAIRLIGLLAESDLRSAFAAVRGGPVNLFRRESDETSSERITIAVEVVLDSALKDPWGSDVRLTHTRIRYEVAIEQRRDDDGNERLYVASEFASPIRSGRDRARSSPLRYWATPAFQARQLRYRRRDDLLSGGEDEQGRPVFKIHNDGVQGRPRPAFAAERTVLSTIVTAEFRHLYALREELPRGGSSSWIRQRFAVPAPPTNPSFWKPTAETSPTCCTGSTGRPPSRTAPEARWRT
;
A
#
# COMPACT_ATOMS: atom_id res chain seq x y z
N MET A 1 -0.70 -8.46 2.49
CA MET A 1 -1.72 -7.39 2.72
C MET A 1 -1.13 -6.20 3.45
N LEU A 2 -1.29 -4.98 2.91
CA LEU A 2 -0.92 -3.74 3.59
C LEU A 2 -1.97 -3.36 4.65
N THR A 3 -1.51 -2.87 5.80
CA THR A 3 -2.36 -2.54 6.96
C THR A 3 -2.14 -1.13 7.51
N ARG A 4 -1.02 -0.52 7.16
CA ARG A 4 -0.69 0.87 7.47
C ARG A 4 0.33 1.37 6.47
N ILE A 5 0.27 2.65 6.16
CA ILE A 5 1.26 3.35 5.35
C ILE A 5 1.58 4.69 6.02
N GLU A 6 2.86 5.04 6.04
CA GLU A 6 3.40 6.31 6.51
C GLU A 6 4.27 6.88 5.38
N ILE A 7 4.09 8.16 5.09
CA ILE A 7 4.71 8.82 3.95
C ILE A 7 5.20 10.20 4.38
N ASP A 8 6.46 10.48 4.09
CA ASP A 8 7.05 11.79 4.25
C ASP A 8 7.93 12.16 3.05
N GLY A 9 7.96 13.45 2.71
CA GLY A 9 8.76 13.97 1.60
C GLY A 9 8.29 13.57 0.19
N PHE A 10 7.16 12.85 0.04
CA PHE A 10 6.62 12.43 -1.26
C PHE A 10 5.47 13.32 -1.73
N LYS A 11 5.64 14.01 -2.86
CA LYS A 11 4.67 14.90 -3.50
C LYS A 11 4.08 15.90 -2.50
N THR A 12 2.83 15.69 -2.09
CA THR A 12 2.10 16.59 -1.18
C THR A 12 2.16 16.14 0.27
N PHE A 13 2.74 14.98 0.59
CA PHE A 13 2.69 14.41 1.94
C PHE A 13 3.80 14.94 2.84
N HIS A 14 3.39 15.28 4.06
CA HIS A 14 4.25 15.66 5.18
C HIS A 14 3.79 14.89 6.40
N ASN A 15 4.66 14.03 6.96
CA ASN A 15 4.34 13.22 8.12
C ASN A 15 2.94 12.56 8.04
N PHE A 16 2.58 12.06 6.86
CA PHE A 16 1.29 11.46 6.60
C PHE A 16 1.24 10.03 7.14
N SER A 17 0.14 9.62 7.76
CA SER A 17 -0.09 8.23 8.13
C SER A 17 -1.54 7.82 7.91
N LEU A 18 -1.75 6.58 7.47
CA LEU A 18 -3.07 6.02 7.20
C LEU A 18 -3.09 4.52 7.56
N ASP A 19 -4.05 4.13 8.39
CA ASP A 19 -4.36 2.73 8.63
C ASP A 19 -5.26 2.20 7.50
N LEU A 20 -4.86 1.08 6.89
CA LEU A 20 -5.53 0.48 5.74
C LEU A 20 -6.42 -0.68 6.19
N SER A 21 -7.71 -0.61 5.86
CA SER A 21 -8.66 -1.71 6.04
C SER A 21 -8.73 -2.60 4.78
N PRO A 22 -9.17 -3.88 4.89
CA PRO A 22 -9.35 -4.78 3.76
C PRO A 22 -10.32 -4.23 2.70
N PHE A 23 -11.23 -3.37 3.14
CA PHE A 23 -12.09 -2.57 2.30
C PHE A 23 -11.95 -1.10 2.69
N LEU A 24 -11.38 -0.29 1.80
CA LEU A 24 -11.14 1.14 2.01
C LEU A 24 -11.67 1.92 0.81
N VAL A 25 -12.52 2.91 1.08
CA VAL A 25 -13.00 3.86 0.06
C VAL A 25 -12.41 5.23 0.37
N ILE A 26 -11.68 5.79 -0.60
CA ILE A 26 -11.04 7.10 -0.46
C ILE A 26 -11.83 8.10 -1.32
N VAL A 27 -12.53 9.03 -0.67
CA VAL A 27 -13.32 10.08 -1.33
C VAL A 27 -12.74 11.45 -0.94
N GLY A 28 -12.74 12.39 -1.88
CA GLY A 28 -12.28 13.76 -1.62
C GLY A 28 -12.27 14.58 -2.90
N GLN A 29 -12.08 15.89 -2.77
CA GLN A 29 -12.00 16.81 -3.91
C GLN A 29 -10.78 16.53 -4.81
N ASN A 30 -10.79 16.98 -6.06
CA ASN A 30 -9.59 16.91 -6.90
C ASN A 30 -8.41 17.63 -6.23
N ALA A 31 -7.20 17.15 -6.50
CA ALA A 31 -5.96 17.63 -5.86
C ALA A 31 -5.84 17.41 -4.33
N SER A 32 -6.79 16.72 -3.67
CA SER A 32 -6.71 16.39 -2.24
C SER A 32 -5.66 15.33 -1.86
N GLY A 33 -4.72 14.99 -2.74
CA GLY A 33 -3.68 13.98 -2.50
C GLY A 33 -4.05 12.51 -2.75
N LYS A 34 -5.28 12.21 -3.19
CA LYS A 34 -5.71 10.80 -3.45
C LYS A 34 -4.83 10.08 -4.46
N SER A 35 -4.58 10.70 -5.62
CA SER A 35 -3.71 10.12 -6.65
C SER A 35 -2.28 9.94 -6.13
N ASN A 36 -1.80 10.86 -5.28
CA ASN A 36 -0.48 10.77 -4.66
C ASN A 36 -0.40 9.57 -3.71
N LEU A 37 -1.47 9.25 -2.97
CA LEU A 37 -1.50 8.06 -2.12
C LEU A 37 -1.36 6.78 -2.95
N PHE A 38 -2.11 6.67 -4.06
CA PHE A 38 -1.98 5.54 -4.97
C PHE A 38 -0.60 5.47 -5.63
N ASP A 39 -0.02 6.62 -5.97
CA ASP A 39 1.34 6.69 -6.51
C ASP A 39 2.39 6.22 -5.49
N ALA A 40 2.24 6.55 -4.20
CA ALA A 40 3.13 6.07 -3.14
C ALA A 40 3.01 4.56 -2.92
N ILE A 41 1.78 4.02 -2.91
CA ILE A 41 1.53 2.57 -2.83
C ILE A 41 2.08 1.85 -4.07
N ARG A 42 1.99 2.46 -5.24
CA ARG A 42 2.59 1.91 -6.46
C ARG A 42 4.12 1.94 -6.40
N LEU A 43 4.69 3.06 -5.92
CA LEU A 43 6.13 3.23 -5.79
C LEU A 43 6.72 2.15 -4.87
N ILE A 44 6.13 1.89 -3.71
CA ILE A 44 6.65 0.87 -2.78
C ILE A 44 6.66 -0.54 -3.38
N GLY A 45 5.67 -0.86 -4.24
CA GLY A 45 5.66 -2.10 -5.01
C GLY A 45 6.78 -2.16 -6.05
N LEU A 46 6.95 -1.09 -6.83
CA LEU A 46 8.01 -0.99 -7.84
C LEU A 46 9.42 -1.06 -7.24
N LEU A 47 9.61 -0.47 -6.07
CA LEU A 47 10.88 -0.52 -5.32
C LEU A 47 11.24 -1.92 -4.82
N ALA A 48 10.26 -2.83 -4.73
CA ALA A 48 10.50 -4.24 -4.39
C ALA A 48 10.88 -5.10 -5.62
N GLU A 49 10.70 -4.60 -6.84
CA GLU A 49 10.91 -5.37 -8.07
C GLU A 49 12.04 -4.81 -8.96
N SER A 50 12.28 -3.50 -8.91
CA SER A 50 13.14 -2.79 -9.86
C SER A 50 14.12 -1.83 -9.16
N ASP A 51 15.09 -1.30 -9.93
CA ASP A 51 15.98 -0.24 -9.47
C ASP A 51 15.25 1.10 -9.29
N LEU A 52 15.87 2.04 -8.57
CA LEU A 52 15.27 3.34 -8.23
C LEU A 52 14.89 4.15 -9.47
N ARG A 53 15.73 4.13 -10.52
CA ARG A 53 15.50 4.92 -11.73
C ARG A 53 14.26 4.40 -12.47
N SER A 54 14.18 3.09 -12.67
CA SER A 54 13.01 2.45 -13.30
C SER A 54 11.74 2.65 -12.47
N ALA A 55 11.82 2.47 -11.15
CA ALA A 55 10.69 2.65 -10.24
C ALA A 55 10.15 4.10 -10.27
N PHE A 56 11.02 5.10 -10.17
CA PHE A 56 10.62 6.52 -10.19
C PHE A 56 10.09 6.95 -11.56
N ALA A 57 10.69 6.45 -12.65
CA ALA A 57 10.22 6.75 -14.01
C ALA A 57 8.82 6.18 -14.30
N ALA A 58 8.47 5.05 -13.70
CA ALA A 58 7.16 4.41 -13.88
C ALA A 58 6.03 5.11 -13.09
N VAL A 59 6.37 5.98 -12.13
CA VAL A 59 5.42 6.81 -11.37
C VAL A 59 5.20 8.14 -12.09
N ARG A 60 3.96 8.62 -12.08
CA ARG A 60 3.58 9.86 -12.76
C ARG A 60 4.29 11.07 -12.16
N GLY A 61 4.88 11.89 -13.02
CA GLY A 61 5.55 13.14 -12.67
C GLY A 61 7.05 13.15 -12.97
N GLY A 62 7.68 11.99 -13.14
CA GLY A 62 9.13 11.89 -13.27
C GLY A 62 9.86 12.12 -11.93
N PRO A 63 11.15 11.73 -11.81
CA PRO A 63 11.80 11.54 -10.51
C PRO A 63 11.82 12.76 -9.60
N VAL A 64 12.17 13.94 -10.14
CA VAL A 64 12.29 15.19 -9.36
C VAL A 64 10.94 15.64 -8.80
N ASN A 65 9.84 15.44 -9.54
CA ASN A 65 8.51 15.87 -9.11
C ASN A 65 7.88 14.91 -8.08
N LEU A 66 8.55 13.82 -7.73
CA LEU A 66 8.11 12.94 -6.64
C LEU A 66 8.55 13.45 -5.28
N PHE A 67 9.64 14.22 -5.21
CA PHE A 67 10.05 14.87 -3.98
C PHE A 67 9.14 16.06 -3.71
N ARG A 68 8.78 16.22 -2.44
CA ARG A 68 7.93 17.30 -1.99
C ARG A 68 8.66 18.63 -2.13
N ARG A 69 8.00 19.63 -2.70
CA ARG A 69 8.50 21.01 -2.69
C ARG A 69 8.05 21.71 -1.41
N GLU A 70 8.99 22.31 -0.70
CA GLU A 70 8.74 23.17 0.45
C GLU A 70 8.28 24.56 -0.01
N SER A 71 7.81 25.38 0.92
CA SER A 71 7.32 26.74 0.64
C SER A 71 8.38 27.65 0.05
N ASP A 72 9.65 27.34 0.29
CA ASP A 72 10.80 28.17 -0.03
C ASP A 72 11.43 27.75 -1.38
N GLU A 73 10.64 27.09 -2.23
CA GLU A 73 11.00 26.51 -3.53
C GLU A 73 12.04 25.39 -3.52
N THR A 74 12.61 25.07 -2.35
CA THR A 74 13.48 23.92 -2.11
C THR A 74 12.71 22.61 -2.24
N SER A 75 13.31 21.61 -2.88
CA SER A 75 12.78 20.25 -2.87
C SER A 75 13.29 19.56 -1.61
N SER A 76 12.43 18.76 -0.98
CA SER A 76 12.85 17.79 0.02
C SER A 76 13.91 16.90 -0.60
N GLU A 77 15.01 16.68 0.11
CA GLU A 77 16.12 15.86 -0.36
C GLU A 77 15.85 14.36 -0.14
N ARG A 78 14.81 14.03 0.65
CA ARG A 78 14.55 12.66 1.13
C ARG A 78 13.06 12.32 1.09
N ILE A 79 12.73 11.18 0.48
CA ILE A 79 11.41 10.53 0.57
C ILE A 79 11.51 9.38 1.55
N THR A 80 10.61 9.32 2.53
CA THR A 80 10.50 8.18 3.45
C THR A 80 9.13 7.53 3.30
N ILE A 81 9.11 6.22 3.06
CA ILE A 81 7.88 5.43 3.01
C ILE A 81 8.03 4.26 3.98
N ALA A 82 7.10 4.15 4.92
CA ALA A 82 6.98 2.98 5.78
C ALA A 82 5.62 2.30 5.61
N VAL A 83 5.61 0.97 5.63
CA VAL A 83 4.40 0.17 5.52
C VAL A 83 4.39 -0.95 6.54
N GLU A 84 3.22 -1.23 7.09
CA GLU A 84 2.99 -2.43 7.87
C GLU A 84 2.24 -3.46 7.04
N VAL A 85 2.76 -4.68 7.00
CA VAL A 85 2.29 -5.76 6.13
C VAL A 85 1.93 -6.99 6.95
N VAL A 86 0.86 -7.67 6.55
CA VAL A 86 0.54 -9.04 6.96
C VAL A 86 0.94 -9.95 5.80
N LEU A 87 1.87 -10.86 6.05
CA LEU A 87 2.31 -11.86 5.10
C LEU A 87 1.48 -13.13 5.16
N ASP A 88 1.50 -13.89 4.08
CA ASP A 88 0.99 -15.26 4.08
C ASP A 88 1.90 -16.20 4.88
N SER A 89 1.33 -16.96 5.80
CA SER A 89 2.10 -17.87 6.67
C SER A 89 2.69 -19.06 5.90
N ALA A 90 2.20 -19.31 4.69
CA ALA A 90 2.68 -20.33 3.77
C ALA A 90 2.79 -19.72 2.37
N LEU A 91 3.93 -19.90 1.72
CA LEU A 91 4.18 -19.47 0.35
C LEU A 91 4.97 -20.53 -0.41
N LYS A 92 4.89 -20.47 -1.74
CA LYS A 92 5.70 -21.29 -2.63
C LYS A 92 6.95 -20.52 -3.03
N ASP A 93 8.11 -21.17 -2.95
CA ASP A 93 9.32 -20.63 -3.54
C ASP A 93 9.29 -20.79 -5.09
N PRO A 94 10.25 -20.17 -5.83
CA PRO A 94 10.31 -20.31 -7.29
C PRO A 94 10.50 -21.74 -7.80
N TRP A 95 10.91 -22.67 -6.93
CA TRP A 95 11.12 -24.08 -7.24
C TRP A 95 9.95 -24.98 -6.81
N GLY A 96 8.87 -24.40 -6.28
CA GLY A 96 7.64 -25.10 -5.88
C GLY A 96 7.63 -25.63 -4.44
N SER A 97 8.69 -25.39 -3.64
CA SER A 97 8.77 -25.83 -2.25
C SER A 97 7.86 -25.00 -1.34
N ASP A 98 7.24 -25.65 -0.36
CA ASP A 98 6.46 -24.96 0.67
C ASP A 98 7.36 -24.33 1.72
N VAL A 99 7.27 -23.00 1.82
CA VAL A 99 7.98 -22.21 2.83
C VAL A 99 6.97 -21.74 3.87
N ARG A 100 7.22 -22.06 5.14
CA ARG A 100 6.40 -21.59 6.26
C ARG A 100 7.08 -20.44 7.00
N LEU A 101 6.33 -19.36 7.21
CA LEU A 101 6.79 -18.21 7.96
C LEU A 101 6.50 -18.38 9.45
N THR A 102 7.49 -18.07 10.27
CA THR A 102 7.38 -18.07 11.74
C THR A 102 6.90 -16.72 12.30
N HIS A 103 6.90 -15.69 11.46
CA HIS A 103 6.46 -14.34 11.80
C HIS A 103 5.77 -13.75 10.57
N THR A 104 4.57 -13.16 10.73
CA THR A 104 3.77 -12.69 9.58
C THR A 104 3.45 -11.20 9.61
N ARG A 105 3.83 -10.48 10.68
CA ARG A 105 3.66 -9.03 10.79
C ARG A 105 4.99 -8.32 10.68
N ILE A 106 5.16 -7.56 9.61
CA ILE A 106 6.44 -6.89 9.31
C ILE A 106 6.16 -5.41 9.07
N ARG A 107 7.01 -4.56 9.65
CA ARG A 107 7.15 -3.17 9.25
C ARG A 107 8.33 -3.08 8.29
N TYR A 108 8.10 -2.53 7.12
CA TYR A 108 9.12 -2.22 6.13
C TYR A 108 9.21 -0.70 5.99
N GLU A 109 10.42 -0.16 5.95
CA GLU A 109 10.68 1.26 5.84
C GLU A 109 11.85 1.49 4.89
N VAL A 110 11.70 2.45 3.99
CA VAL A 110 12.73 2.82 3.03
C VAL A 110 12.81 4.34 2.93
N ALA A 111 14.02 4.86 2.99
CA ALA A 111 14.33 6.25 2.74
C ALA A 111 15.18 6.36 1.46
N ILE A 112 14.78 7.28 0.58
CA ILE A 112 15.40 7.51 -0.71
C ILE A 112 15.84 8.96 -0.78
N GLU A 113 17.08 9.18 -1.19
CA GLU A 113 17.65 10.51 -1.32
C GLU A 113 18.01 10.82 -2.76
N GLN A 114 17.86 12.10 -3.11
CA GLN A 114 18.46 12.65 -4.30
C GLN A 114 19.79 13.31 -3.91
N ARG A 115 20.91 12.85 -4.50
CA ARG A 115 22.24 13.42 -4.26
C ARG A 115 22.96 13.63 -5.59
N ARG A 116 23.90 14.56 -5.62
CA ARG A 116 24.80 14.74 -6.77
C ARG A 116 25.94 13.73 -6.69
N ASP A 117 26.24 13.07 -7.81
CA ASP A 117 27.43 12.25 -7.96
C ASP A 117 28.68 13.11 -8.20
N ASP A 118 29.85 12.46 -8.29
CA ASP A 118 31.13 13.14 -8.53
C ASP A 118 31.18 13.91 -9.86
N ASP A 119 30.34 13.51 -10.83
CA ASP A 119 30.18 14.15 -12.13
C ASP A 119 29.16 15.31 -12.10
N GLY A 120 28.57 15.60 -10.93
CA GLY A 120 27.58 16.66 -10.73
C GLY A 120 26.16 16.30 -11.16
N ASN A 121 25.90 15.05 -11.55
CA ASN A 121 24.58 14.58 -11.96
C ASN A 121 23.72 14.22 -10.74
N GLU A 122 22.45 14.60 -10.77
CA GLU A 122 21.50 14.21 -9.74
C GLU A 122 21.09 12.73 -9.90
N ARG A 123 21.40 11.92 -8.88
CA ARG A 123 21.04 10.51 -8.81
C ARG A 123 20.25 10.18 -7.55
N LEU A 124 19.51 9.08 -7.64
CA LEU A 124 18.73 8.54 -6.53
C LEU A 124 19.51 7.44 -5.83
N TYR A 125 19.51 7.48 -4.51
CA TYR A 125 20.15 6.47 -3.67
C TYR A 125 19.21 6.02 -2.55
N VAL A 126 19.31 4.75 -2.17
CA VAL A 126 18.67 4.26 -0.94
C VAL A 126 19.52 4.73 0.24
N ALA A 127 18.97 5.67 1.01
CA ALA A 127 19.64 6.23 2.18
C ALA A 127 19.53 5.30 3.39
N SER A 128 18.35 4.71 3.58
CA SER A 128 18.15 3.68 4.60
C SER A 128 17.05 2.70 4.21
N GLU A 129 17.15 1.48 4.72
CA GLU A 129 16.17 0.42 4.47
C GLU A 129 16.10 -0.50 5.68
N PHE A 130 14.89 -0.71 6.19
CA PHE A 130 14.63 -1.49 7.38
C PHE A 130 13.45 -2.45 7.15
N ALA A 131 13.59 -3.66 7.66
CA ALA A 131 12.49 -4.60 7.80
C ALA A 131 12.55 -5.22 9.19
N SER A 132 11.51 -5.00 10.00
CA SER A 132 11.46 -5.44 11.40
C SER A 132 10.17 -6.18 11.72
N PRO A 133 10.21 -7.21 12.58
CA PRO A 133 9.01 -7.89 13.04
C PRO A 133 8.19 -7.00 14.00
N ILE A 134 6.89 -6.87 13.74
CA ILE A 134 5.98 -6.17 14.67
C ILE A 134 5.63 -7.14 15.79
N ARG A 135 6.15 -6.87 16.98
CA ARG A 135 5.93 -7.73 18.15
C ARG A 135 4.47 -7.74 18.57
N SER A 136 4.01 -8.89 19.08
CA SER A 136 2.60 -9.13 19.43
C SER A 136 2.01 -8.16 20.47
N GLY A 137 2.84 -7.57 21.33
CA GLY A 137 2.43 -6.54 22.30
C GLY A 137 2.41 -5.12 21.74
N ARG A 138 3.07 -4.88 20.60
CA ARG A 138 3.08 -3.59 19.88
C ARG A 138 2.17 -3.59 18.65
N ASP A 139 1.60 -4.74 18.30
CA ASP A 139 0.78 -4.85 17.11
C ASP A 139 -0.63 -4.29 17.33
N ARG A 140 -0.90 -3.18 16.65
CA ARG A 140 -2.22 -2.52 16.61
C ARG A 140 -3.33 -3.45 16.11
N ALA A 141 -3.00 -4.48 15.32
CA ALA A 141 -3.95 -5.52 14.92
C ALA A 141 -4.66 -6.19 16.11
N ARG A 142 -3.97 -6.28 17.26
CA ARG A 142 -4.45 -6.97 18.46
C ARG A 142 -5.04 -6.02 19.50
N SER A 143 -4.52 -4.79 19.57
CA SER A 143 -4.86 -3.80 20.60
C SER A 143 -5.84 -2.72 20.15
N SER A 144 -6.02 -2.50 18.85
CA SER A 144 -6.92 -1.44 18.37
C SER A 144 -8.37 -1.76 18.75
N PRO A 145 -9.11 -0.82 19.39
CA PRO A 145 -10.54 -0.98 19.69
C PRO A 145 -11.36 -1.23 18.44
N LEU A 146 -10.87 -0.70 17.32
CA LEU A 146 -11.54 -0.77 16.04
C LEU A 146 -11.52 -2.20 15.48
N ARG A 147 -10.51 -3.06 15.78
CA ARG A 147 -10.35 -4.46 15.31
C ARG A 147 -10.76 -4.76 13.85
N TYR A 148 -11.01 -3.75 13.01
CA TYR A 148 -11.90 -3.88 11.86
C TYR A 148 -11.31 -4.75 10.75
N TRP A 149 -10.00 -4.97 10.77
CA TRP A 149 -9.34 -5.79 9.77
C TRP A 149 -8.94 -7.19 10.24
N ALA A 150 -8.83 -7.44 11.56
CA ALA A 150 -8.28 -8.68 12.11
C ALA A 150 -9.26 -9.37 13.08
N THR A 151 -10.20 -10.14 12.53
CA THR A 151 -11.11 -10.97 13.34
C THR A 151 -10.33 -12.01 14.16
N PRO A 152 -10.84 -12.47 15.32
CA PRO A 152 -10.16 -13.50 16.12
C PRO A 152 -9.78 -14.75 15.32
N ALA A 153 -10.66 -15.19 14.41
CA ALA A 153 -10.40 -16.31 13.50
C ALA A 153 -9.24 -16.01 12.54
N PHE A 154 -9.17 -14.80 11.97
CA PHE A 154 -8.04 -14.37 11.15
C PHE A 154 -6.75 -14.33 11.95
N GLN A 155 -6.78 -13.79 13.18
CA GLN A 155 -5.62 -13.71 14.06
C GLN A 155 -5.05 -15.11 14.34
N ALA A 156 -5.90 -16.06 14.74
CA ALA A 156 -5.49 -17.43 15.00
C ALA A 156 -4.92 -18.12 13.76
N ARG A 157 -5.53 -17.91 12.59
CA ARG A 157 -5.10 -18.57 11.36
C ARG A 157 -3.81 -17.98 10.78
N GLN A 158 -3.70 -16.66 10.74
CA GLN A 158 -2.72 -15.94 9.92
C GLN A 158 -1.57 -15.32 10.73
N LEU A 159 -1.84 -14.84 11.94
CA LEU A 159 -0.86 -14.05 12.69
C LEU A 159 0.11 -14.97 13.44
N ARG A 160 1.40 -14.73 13.24
CA ARG A 160 2.52 -15.44 13.87
C ARG A 160 3.53 -14.41 14.36
N TYR A 161 4.06 -14.61 15.56
CA TYR A 161 4.90 -13.62 16.25
C TYR A 161 6.17 -14.24 16.88
N ARG A 162 6.79 -15.24 16.25
CA ARG A 162 7.92 -15.96 16.86
C ARG A 162 9.23 -15.15 16.85
N ARG A 163 9.49 -14.43 15.76
CA ARG A 163 10.75 -13.68 15.57
C ARG A 163 10.80 -12.40 16.41
N ARG A 164 12.00 -12.05 16.90
CA ARG A 164 12.27 -10.85 17.70
C ARG A 164 13.28 -9.89 17.09
N ASP A 165 14.21 -10.43 16.31
CA ASP A 165 15.30 -9.72 15.65
C ASP A 165 14.85 -9.19 14.30
N ASP A 166 15.47 -8.08 13.88
CA ASP A 166 15.20 -7.46 12.59
C ASP A 166 15.55 -8.41 11.45
N LEU A 167 15.00 -8.12 10.27
CA LEU A 167 15.21 -8.87 9.03
C LEU A 167 16.23 -8.15 8.14
N LEU A 168 16.14 -6.83 8.13
CA LEU A 168 17.01 -5.92 7.41
C LEU A 168 17.19 -4.66 8.25
N SER A 169 18.43 -4.18 8.34
CA SER A 169 18.74 -2.91 8.99
C SER A 169 19.70 -2.10 8.14
N GLY A 170 19.37 -0.82 7.93
CA GLY A 170 20.32 0.21 7.51
C GLY A 170 21.07 0.78 8.71
N GLY A 171 22.32 1.13 8.51
CA GLY A 171 23.13 1.79 9.51
C GLY A 171 24.45 2.22 8.90
N GLU A 172 25.43 2.52 9.75
CA GLU A 172 26.77 2.87 9.32
C GLU A 172 27.77 1.77 9.72
N ASP A 173 28.86 1.64 8.97
CA ASP A 173 30.03 0.87 9.40
C ASP A 173 30.92 1.67 10.36
N GLU A 174 32.01 1.06 10.79
CA GLU A 174 33.00 1.68 11.70
C GLU A 174 33.64 2.95 11.11
N GLN A 175 33.50 3.18 9.80
CA GLN A 175 34.05 4.32 9.07
C GLN A 175 32.95 5.36 8.74
N GLY A 176 31.74 5.21 9.31
CA GLY A 176 30.61 6.10 9.06
C GLY A 176 29.96 5.93 7.69
N ARG A 177 30.28 4.86 6.95
CA ARG A 177 29.71 4.63 5.60
C ARG A 177 28.38 3.90 5.73
N PRO A 178 27.36 4.27 4.94
CA PRO A 178 26.07 3.61 5.01
C PRO A 178 26.23 2.15 4.55
N VAL A 179 25.61 1.23 5.30
CA VAL A 179 25.68 -0.21 5.10
C VAL A 179 24.32 -0.83 5.38
N PHE A 180 23.96 -1.81 4.56
CA PHE A 180 22.80 -2.66 4.80
C PHE A 180 23.21 -4.03 5.33
N LYS A 181 22.51 -4.51 6.36
CA LYS A 181 22.72 -5.83 6.98
C LYS A 181 21.45 -6.65 6.90
N ILE A 182 21.54 -7.82 6.28
CA ILE A 182 20.47 -8.82 6.25
C ILE A 182 20.68 -9.77 7.42
N HIS A 183 19.63 -9.98 8.21
CA HIS A 183 19.67 -10.83 9.40
C HIS A 183 18.92 -12.12 9.09
N ASN A 184 19.61 -13.27 9.11
CA ASN A 184 18.95 -14.57 8.94
C ASN A 184 18.74 -15.29 10.29
N ASP A 185 17.86 -16.29 10.30
CA ASP A 185 17.65 -17.20 11.43
C ASP A 185 18.88 -18.13 11.63
N GLY A 186 20.01 -17.56 12.11
CA GLY A 186 21.18 -18.31 12.55
C GLY A 186 22.51 -18.01 11.85
N VAL A 187 22.50 -17.25 10.75
CA VAL A 187 23.72 -16.79 10.05
C VAL A 187 23.60 -15.29 9.78
N GLN A 188 24.54 -14.49 10.28
CA GLN A 188 24.59 -13.06 9.95
C GLN A 188 24.99 -12.90 8.49
N GLY A 189 24.18 -12.19 7.70
CA GLY A 189 24.55 -11.82 6.34
C GLY A 189 25.72 -10.83 6.36
N ARG A 190 26.63 -10.95 5.39
CA ARG A 190 27.73 -10.00 5.25
C ARG A 190 27.18 -8.59 5.00
N PRO A 191 27.69 -7.55 5.71
CA PRO A 191 27.30 -6.17 5.44
C PRO A 191 27.55 -5.81 3.98
N ARG A 192 26.59 -5.12 3.36
CA ARG A 192 26.68 -4.61 1.99
C ARG A 192 26.85 -3.09 2.01
N PRO A 193 27.88 -2.53 1.35
CA PRO A 193 28.03 -1.08 1.21
C PRO A 193 26.79 -0.47 0.55
N ALA A 194 26.31 0.65 1.09
CA ALA A 194 25.12 1.35 0.61
C ALA A 194 25.42 2.73 0.00
N PHE A 195 26.69 3.15 -0.06
CA PHE A 195 27.08 4.49 -0.52
C PHE A 195 26.54 4.85 -1.91
N ALA A 196 26.46 3.88 -2.82
CA ALA A 196 25.92 4.02 -4.17
C ALA A 196 24.75 3.06 -4.43
N ALA A 197 23.90 2.82 -3.44
CA ALA A 197 22.78 1.91 -3.58
C ALA A 197 21.66 2.49 -4.47
N GLU A 198 21.72 2.22 -5.77
CA GLU A 198 20.68 2.59 -6.75
C GLU A 198 19.48 1.61 -6.75
N ARG A 199 19.45 0.67 -5.81
CA ARG A 199 18.42 -0.37 -5.68
C ARG A 199 18.26 -0.81 -4.22
N THR A 200 17.03 -1.14 -3.83
CA THR A 200 16.72 -1.68 -2.49
C THR A 200 17.33 -3.07 -2.29
N VAL A 201 17.70 -3.39 -1.06
CA VAL A 201 18.11 -4.74 -0.66
C VAL A 201 16.97 -5.71 -0.89
N LEU A 202 15.74 -5.33 -0.57
CA LEU A 202 14.55 -6.16 -0.74
C LEU A 202 14.38 -6.64 -2.19
N SER A 203 14.57 -5.78 -3.18
CA SER A 203 14.48 -6.17 -4.59
C SER A 203 15.60 -7.10 -5.06
N THR A 204 16.67 -7.24 -4.28
CA THR A 204 17.73 -8.21 -4.56
C THR A 204 17.40 -9.62 -4.05
N ILE A 205 16.35 -9.78 -3.24
CA ILE A 205 15.96 -11.06 -2.62
C ILE A 205 15.16 -11.90 -3.62
N VAL A 206 15.83 -12.82 -4.31
CA VAL A 206 15.21 -13.69 -5.31
C VAL A 206 14.85 -15.08 -4.75
N THR A 207 15.53 -15.50 -3.69
CA THR A 207 15.43 -16.87 -3.15
C THR A 207 14.74 -16.88 -1.79
N ALA A 208 14.14 -18.03 -1.44
CA ALA A 208 13.49 -18.23 -0.15
C ALA A 208 14.48 -18.48 1.02
N GLU A 209 15.79 -18.34 0.79
CA GLU A 209 16.82 -18.37 1.85
C GLU A 209 16.49 -17.34 2.94
N PHE A 210 16.05 -16.15 2.52
CA PHE A 210 15.50 -15.11 3.39
C PHE A 210 13.98 -15.14 3.37
N ARG A 211 13.38 -16.25 3.81
CA ARG A 211 11.93 -16.54 3.69
C ARG A 211 10.99 -15.35 3.95
N HIS A 212 11.24 -14.57 5.00
CA HIS A 212 10.39 -13.43 5.37
C HIS A 212 10.59 -12.22 4.45
N LEU A 213 11.83 -11.93 4.04
CA LEU A 213 12.12 -10.85 3.08
C LEU A 213 11.62 -11.23 1.68
N TYR A 214 11.77 -12.50 1.29
CA TYR A 214 11.20 -13.01 0.05
C TYR A 214 9.67 -12.86 0.04
N ALA A 215 9.00 -13.31 1.10
CA ALA A 215 7.55 -13.13 1.24
C ALA A 215 7.14 -11.65 1.26
N LEU A 216 7.91 -10.77 1.90
CA LEU A 216 7.65 -9.32 1.89
C LEU A 216 7.76 -8.75 0.46
N ARG A 217 8.83 -9.11 -0.27
CA ARG A 217 9.04 -8.69 -1.66
C ARG A 217 7.88 -9.12 -2.55
N GLU A 218 7.37 -10.34 -2.38
CA GLU A 218 6.21 -10.84 -3.15
C GLU A 218 4.90 -10.12 -2.78
N GLU A 219 4.75 -9.66 -1.53
CA GLU A 219 3.52 -9.03 -1.05
C GLU A 219 3.41 -7.53 -1.40
N LEU A 220 4.51 -6.78 -1.49
CA LEU A 220 4.47 -5.33 -1.74
C LEU A 220 3.88 -4.96 -3.13
N PRO A 221 4.28 -5.59 -4.25
CA PRO A 221 3.69 -5.32 -5.56
C PRO A 221 2.21 -5.71 -5.62
N ARG A 222 1.83 -6.80 -4.93
CA ARG A 222 0.43 -7.24 -4.81
C ARG A 222 -0.41 -6.19 -4.11
N GLY A 223 0.12 -5.54 -3.07
CA GLY A 223 -0.56 -4.47 -2.33
C GLY A 223 -0.90 -3.21 -3.14
N GLY A 224 -0.23 -2.99 -4.28
CA GLY A 224 -0.44 -1.81 -5.14
C GLY A 224 -1.12 -2.07 -6.48
N SER A 225 -1.42 -3.32 -6.83
CA SER A 225 -2.11 -3.63 -8.08
C SER A 225 -3.61 -3.35 -7.96
N SER A 226 -4.19 -2.61 -8.91
CA SER A 226 -5.63 -2.43 -9.08
C SER A 226 -6.40 -3.77 -9.21
N SER A 227 -5.70 -4.86 -9.53
CA SER A 227 -6.21 -6.25 -9.52
C SER A 227 -6.57 -6.74 -8.11
N TRP A 228 -5.90 -6.23 -7.08
CA TRP A 228 -6.05 -6.66 -5.69
C TRP A 228 -7.42 -6.30 -5.11
N ILE A 229 -8.05 -5.20 -5.55
CA ILE A 229 -9.42 -4.82 -5.16
C ILE A 229 -10.47 -5.75 -5.79
N ARG A 230 -10.20 -6.35 -6.95
CA ARG A 230 -11.19 -7.19 -7.67
C ARG A 230 -11.20 -8.66 -7.24
N GLN A 231 -10.05 -9.24 -6.90
CA GLN A 231 -9.94 -10.70 -6.79
C GLN A 231 -10.31 -11.31 -5.44
N ARG A 232 -10.48 -10.51 -4.37
CA ARG A 232 -10.83 -11.03 -3.04
C ARG A 232 -12.28 -10.76 -2.62
N PHE A 233 -13.02 -10.00 -3.43
CA PHE A 233 -14.46 -9.75 -3.30
C PHE A 233 -15.27 -10.36 -4.44
N ALA A 234 -14.85 -11.52 -4.97
CA ALA A 234 -15.79 -12.39 -5.64
C ALA A 234 -16.83 -12.83 -4.58
N VAL A 235 -17.91 -12.07 -4.48
CA VAL A 235 -19.15 -12.51 -3.83
C VAL A 235 -19.45 -13.86 -4.46
N PRO A 236 -19.62 -14.96 -3.68
CA PRO A 236 -20.09 -16.20 -4.26
C PRO A 236 -21.38 -15.86 -5.01
N ALA A 237 -21.44 -16.21 -6.30
CA ALA A 237 -22.63 -16.00 -7.09
C ALA A 237 -23.83 -16.50 -6.27
N PRO A 238 -24.94 -15.73 -6.18
CA PRO A 238 -26.11 -16.21 -5.46
C PRO A 238 -26.49 -17.57 -6.05
N PRO A 239 -26.85 -18.56 -5.21
CA PRO A 239 -27.25 -19.85 -5.71
C PRO A 239 -28.35 -19.64 -6.75
N THR A 240 -28.12 -20.10 -7.97
CA THR A 240 -29.11 -20.11 -9.05
C THR A 240 -30.17 -21.14 -8.71
N ASN A 241 -31.05 -20.80 -7.76
CA ASN A 241 -32.22 -21.58 -7.46
C ASN A 241 -33.46 -20.72 -7.78
N PRO A 242 -34.15 -20.96 -8.90
CA PRO A 242 -35.26 -20.12 -9.37
C PRO A 242 -36.58 -20.32 -8.59
N SER A 243 -36.55 -20.88 -7.38
CA SER A 243 -37.77 -21.34 -6.68
C SER A 243 -38.35 -20.38 -5.63
N PHE A 244 -37.79 -19.18 -5.43
CA PHE A 244 -38.19 -18.29 -4.31
C PHE A 244 -38.99 -17.04 -4.67
N TRP A 245 -39.47 -16.88 -5.91
CA TRP A 245 -40.42 -15.81 -6.23
C TRP A 245 -41.63 -16.36 -7.00
N LYS A 246 -42.70 -16.69 -6.27
CA LYS A 246 -44.05 -16.74 -6.84
C LYS A 246 -44.80 -15.49 -6.39
N PRO A 247 -45.21 -14.59 -7.30
CA PRO A 247 -46.17 -13.55 -6.95
C PRO A 247 -47.53 -14.21 -6.74
N THR A 248 -48.13 -13.99 -5.58
CA THR A 248 -49.56 -14.26 -5.34
C THR A 248 -50.39 -13.36 -6.23
N ALA A 249 -51.31 -13.97 -6.98
CA ALA A 249 -52.27 -13.28 -7.81
C ALA A 249 -53.29 -12.54 -6.93
N GLU A 250 -53.43 -11.23 -7.15
CA GLU A 250 -54.63 -10.49 -6.77
C GLU A 250 -55.24 -9.83 -8.01
N THR A 251 -56.55 -10.03 -8.07
CA THR A 251 -57.57 -9.73 -9.06
C THR A 251 -57.60 -8.30 -9.58
N SER A 252 -57.74 -8.17 -10.91
CA SER A 252 -58.22 -6.97 -11.61
C SER A 252 -59.64 -6.59 -11.20
N PRO A 253 -60.04 -5.31 -11.38
CA PRO A 253 -61.01 -5.07 -12.46
C PRO A 253 -60.72 -3.82 -13.31
N THR A 254 -60.81 -4.04 -14.63
CA THR A 254 -61.60 -3.32 -15.64
C THR A 254 -61.66 -1.78 -15.66
N CYS A 255 -60.95 -1.22 -16.65
CA CYS A 255 -61.39 -0.28 -17.69
C CYS A 255 -62.51 0.74 -17.38
N CYS A 256 -62.23 2.03 -17.59
CA CYS A 256 -63.15 3.00 -18.21
C CYS A 256 -62.39 4.19 -18.82
N THR A 257 -62.61 4.39 -20.12
CA THR A 257 -62.28 5.54 -20.96
C THR A 257 -63.14 6.77 -20.60
N GLY A 258 -62.61 8.00 -20.71
CA GLY A 258 -63.45 9.21 -20.66
C GLY A 258 -62.73 10.55 -20.57
N SER A 259 -62.68 11.23 -21.71
CA SER A 259 -62.32 12.60 -22.06
C SER A 259 -62.49 13.79 -21.07
N THR A 260 -61.79 14.88 -21.47
CA THR A 260 -62.06 16.33 -21.31
C THR A 260 -61.38 17.12 -20.18
N GLY A 261 -60.84 18.29 -20.54
CA GLY A 261 -60.71 19.43 -19.63
C GLY A 261 -59.30 20.03 -19.47
N ARG A 262 -59.04 21.13 -20.16
CA ARG A 262 -57.86 22.01 -20.08
C ARG A 262 -57.73 22.68 -18.69
N PRO A 263 -56.52 23.13 -18.29
CA PRO A 263 -56.41 24.38 -17.51
C PRO A 263 -55.32 25.35 -18.02
N PRO A 264 -55.27 26.60 -17.50
CA PRO A 264 -54.97 27.80 -18.28
C PRO A 264 -53.53 28.33 -18.16
N SER A 265 -53.25 29.33 -19.00
CA SER A 265 -52.07 30.19 -18.99
C SER A 265 -51.97 31.06 -17.73
N ARG A 266 -50.74 31.27 -17.22
CA ARG A 266 -50.27 32.55 -16.64
C ARG A 266 -48.78 32.53 -16.27
N THR A 267 -48.01 33.29 -17.05
CA THR A 267 -46.95 34.26 -16.71
C THR A 267 -46.12 34.10 -15.42
N ALA A 268 -44.80 34.04 -15.63
CA ALA A 268 -43.70 34.16 -14.66
C ALA A 268 -43.50 35.59 -14.11
N PRO A 269 -42.74 35.72 -13.01
CA PRO A 269 -41.81 36.85 -12.88
C PRO A 269 -40.37 36.41 -12.57
N GLU A 270 -39.43 37.16 -13.16
CA GLU A 270 -37.99 37.15 -12.92
C GLU A 270 -37.64 37.58 -11.49
N ALA A 271 -36.61 36.96 -10.89
CA ALA A 271 -35.97 37.45 -9.69
C ALA A 271 -34.51 37.84 -9.99
N ARG A 272 -34.24 39.12 -9.75
CA ARG A 272 -32.96 39.83 -9.95
C ARG A 272 -31.91 39.40 -8.93
N TRP A 273 -30.66 39.36 -9.39
CA TRP A 273 -29.47 39.39 -8.54
C TRP A 273 -29.20 40.82 -8.05
N ARG A 274 -28.90 40.98 -6.76
CA ARG A 274 -28.29 42.21 -6.22
C ARG A 274 -26.85 41.89 -5.79
N THR A 275 -26.00 42.85 -6.12
CA THR A 275 -24.58 43.07 -5.77
C THR A 275 -24.27 42.87 -4.29
#